data_AF-A0AA51DID8-F1
#
_entry.id   AF-A0AA51DID8-F1
#
_cell.length_a   1.000
_cell.length_b   1.000
_cell.length_c   1.000
_cell.angle_alpha   90.00
_cell.angle_beta   90.00
_cell.angle_gamma   90.00
#
_symmetry.space_group_name_H-M   'P 1'
#
loop_
_entity.id
_entity.type
_entity.pdbx_description
1 polymer ?
#
loop_
_entity_poly.entity_id
_entity_poly.type
_entity_poly.pdbx_seq_one_letter_code
_entity_poly.pdbx_strand_id
1 'polypeptide(L)'
;MTLEINNNLDSTNEYFKSLCEKFPNIKFNMTTDKVGSGTQLTVNLSPKLVEKMSKNPKLAEDIEKALSTEPATFEWLKNMCKTNGQELSTRYVVYDENGESVSSSELRTISNDNFSKIHKYDENRNKNIKK
;
A
#
# COMPACT_ATOMS: atom_id res chain seq x y z
N MET A 1 -32.98 -29.23 -3.70
CA MET A 1 -32.59 -28.37 -2.55
C MET A 1 -31.08 -28.45 -2.46
N THR A 2 -30.39 -27.35 -2.78
CA THR A 2 -29.03 -27.03 -2.29
C THR A 2 -28.79 -25.54 -2.56
N LEU A 3 -29.28 -24.72 -1.63
CA LEU A 3 -28.99 -23.30 -1.47
C LEU A 3 -27.60 -23.18 -0.80
N GLU A 4 -26.52 -23.52 -1.50
CA GLU A 4 -25.15 -23.36 -0.96
C GLU A 4 -24.33 -22.28 -1.68
N ILE A 5 -24.91 -21.60 -2.68
CA ILE A 5 -24.13 -20.66 -3.51
C ILE A 5 -24.08 -19.22 -2.97
N ASN A 6 -24.96 -18.81 -2.03
CA ASN A 6 -25.05 -17.37 -1.68
C ASN A 6 -24.49 -16.96 -0.30
N ASN A 7 -24.50 -17.84 0.72
CA ASN A 7 -24.11 -17.43 2.08
C ASN A 7 -22.61 -17.08 2.24
N ASN A 8 -21.73 -17.71 1.45
CA ASN A 8 -20.27 -17.53 1.56
C ASN A 8 -19.78 -16.27 0.82
N LEU A 9 -20.46 -15.89 -0.27
CA LEU A 9 -20.15 -14.66 -0.99
C LEU A 9 -20.59 -13.43 -0.19
N ASP A 10 -21.76 -13.50 0.45
CA ASP A 10 -22.27 -12.44 1.30
C ASP A 10 -21.37 -12.23 2.53
N SER A 11 -20.94 -13.29 3.21
CA SER A 11 -20.02 -13.18 4.36
C SER A 11 -18.63 -12.70 3.98
N THR A 12 -18.11 -13.10 2.80
CA THR A 12 -16.82 -12.60 2.29
C THR A 12 -16.89 -11.11 1.96
N ASN A 13 -18.00 -10.65 1.38
CA ASN A 13 -18.22 -9.24 1.08
C ASN A 13 -18.39 -8.39 2.35
N GLU A 14 -19.09 -8.91 3.35
CA GLU A 14 -19.21 -8.25 4.67
C GLU A 14 -17.86 -8.14 5.36
N TYR A 15 -17.07 -9.21 5.37
CA TYR A 15 -15.71 -9.18 5.90
C TYR A 15 -14.85 -8.14 5.17
N PHE A 16 -14.88 -8.12 3.84
CA PHE A 16 -14.15 -7.14 3.06
C PHE A 16 -14.56 -5.69 3.39
N LYS A 17 -15.86 -5.41 3.55
CA LYS A 17 -16.35 -4.09 3.97
C LYS A 17 -15.80 -3.70 5.35
N SER A 18 -15.85 -4.62 6.32
CA SER A 18 -15.30 -4.37 7.66
C SER A 18 -13.79 -4.06 7.63
N LEU A 19 -13.05 -4.70 6.72
CA LEU A 19 -11.64 -4.44 6.52
C LEU A 19 -11.39 -3.03 5.94
N CYS A 20 -12.19 -2.60 4.97
CA CYS A 20 -12.16 -1.24 4.43
C CYS A 20 -12.44 -0.19 5.51
N GLU A 21 -13.42 -0.43 6.38
CA GLU A 21 -13.76 0.46 7.50
C GLU A 21 -12.64 0.53 8.55
N LYS A 22 -11.96 -0.60 8.80
CA LYS A 22 -10.85 -0.68 9.75
C LYS A 22 -9.61 0.11 9.30
N PHE A 23 -9.36 0.18 8.00
CA PHE A 23 -8.21 0.91 7.45
C PHE A 23 -8.65 1.94 6.40
N PRO A 24 -9.31 3.04 6.81
CA PRO A 24 -9.89 4.03 5.89
C PRO A 24 -8.84 4.79 5.05
N ASN A 25 -7.57 4.76 5.47
CA ASN A 25 -6.46 5.37 4.75
C ASN A 25 -5.92 4.51 3.60
N ILE A 26 -6.41 3.27 3.46
CA ILE A 26 -6.01 2.32 2.42
C ILE A 26 -7.15 2.18 1.42
N LYS A 27 -6.84 2.28 0.13
CA LYS A 27 -7.78 1.91 -0.93
C LYS A 27 -7.69 0.42 -1.18
N PHE A 28 -8.71 -0.33 -0.74
CA PHE A 28 -8.77 -1.76 -1.03
C PHE A 28 -9.47 -2.07 -2.35
N ASN A 29 -8.95 -3.07 -3.04
CA ASN A 29 -9.63 -3.76 -4.13
C ASN A 29 -9.64 -5.26 -3.84
N MET A 30 -10.70 -5.94 -4.25
CA MET A 30 -10.77 -7.40 -4.21
C MET A 30 -10.45 -7.95 -5.60
N THR A 31 -9.15 -8.04 -5.92
CA THR A 31 -8.65 -8.50 -7.21
C THR A 31 -7.25 -9.10 -7.06
N THR A 32 -6.88 -9.97 -8.00
CA THR A 32 -5.51 -10.46 -8.19
C THR A 32 -4.68 -9.54 -9.09
N ASP A 33 -5.30 -8.51 -9.67
CA ASP A 33 -4.64 -7.59 -10.58
C ASP A 33 -3.74 -6.59 -9.87
N LYS A 34 -2.69 -6.16 -10.58
CA LYS A 34 -1.72 -5.16 -10.12
C LYS A 34 -2.27 -3.74 -10.33
N VAL A 35 -3.31 -3.39 -9.57
CA VAL A 35 -3.98 -2.08 -9.71
C VAL A 35 -3.41 -1.08 -8.71
N GLY A 36 -2.84 0.02 -9.24
CA GLY A 36 -2.44 1.19 -8.47
C GLY A 36 -3.43 2.34 -8.62
N SER A 37 -3.49 3.23 -7.63
CA SER A 37 -4.35 4.41 -7.67
C SER A 37 -3.60 5.67 -7.25
N GLY A 38 -2.84 6.23 -8.19
CA GLY A 38 -2.21 7.54 -8.03
C GLY A 38 -1.50 7.71 -6.68
N THR A 39 -1.73 8.86 -6.05
CA THR A 39 -1.08 9.29 -4.80
C THR A 39 -1.63 8.62 -3.52
N GLN A 40 -2.46 7.57 -3.65
CA GLN A 40 -3.01 6.82 -2.54
C GLN A 40 -2.40 5.41 -2.48
N LEU A 41 -2.22 4.89 -1.27
CA LEU A 41 -1.86 3.49 -1.05
C LEU A 41 -3.02 2.59 -1.47
N THR A 42 -2.79 1.75 -2.49
CA THR A 42 -3.73 0.71 -2.90
C THR A 42 -3.30 -0.66 -2.41
N VAL A 43 -4.23 -1.42 -1.84
CA VAL A 43 -4.02 -2.84 -1.51
C VAL A 43 -5.02 -3.68 -2.28
N ASN A 44 -4.52 -4.62 -3.07
CA ASN A 44 -5.31 -5.58 -3.83
C ASN A 44 -5.25 -6.91 -3.11
N LEU A 45 -6.40 -7.41 -2.66
CA LEU A 45 -6.52 -8.70 -1.99
C LEU A 45 -7.18 -9.70 -2.93
N SER A 46 -6.56 -10.87 -3.10
CA SER A 46 -7.22 -11.99 -3.77
C SER A 46 -8.58 -12.29 -3.10
N PRO A 47 -9.68 -12.47 -3.87
CA PRO A 47 -10.97 -12.85 -3.29
C PRO A 47 -10.89 -14.10 -2.41
N LYS A 48 -10.06 -15.07 -2.80
CA LYS A 48 -9.82 -16.29 -2.01
C LYS A 48 -9.08 -16.02 -0.70
N LEU A 49 -8.21 -15.01 -0.66
CA LEU A 49 -7.54 -14.62 0.58
C LEU A 49 -8.55 -14.02 1.56
N VAL A 50 -9.42 -13.12 1.08
CA VAL A 50 -10.48 -12.51 1.89
C VAL A 50 -11.40 -13.59 2.47
N GLU A 51 -11.77 -14.58 1.67
CA GLU A 51 -12.55 -15.74 2.14
C GLU A 51 -11.79 -16.57 3.19
N LYS A 52 -10.50 -16.81 3.01
CA LYS A 52 -9.68 -17.53 4.00
C LYS A 52 -9.55 -16.73 5.30
N MET A 53 -9.37 -15.41 5.22
CA MET A 53 -9.28 -14.53 6.39
C MET A 53 -10.58 -14.52 7.18
N SER A 54 -11.74 -14.49 6.51
CA SER A 54 -13.04 -14.51 7.20
C SER A 54 -13.29 -15.81 7.99
N LYS A 55 -12.61 -16.90 7.61
CA LYS A 55 -12.71 -18.22 8.25
C LYS A 55 -11.55 -18.56 9.19
N ASN A 56 -10.42 -17.84 9.08
CA ASN A 56 -9.19 -18.11 9.83
C ASN A 56 -8.71 -16.84 10.56
N PRO A 57 -9.09 -16.67 11.84
CA PRO A 57 -8.73 -15.48 12.64
C PRO A 57 -7.22 -15.24 12.76
N LYS A 58 -6.40 -16.31 12.76
CA LYS A 58 -4.95 -16.17 12.87
C LYS A 58 -4.34 -15.59 11.60
N LEU A 59 -4.76 -16.11 10.44
CA LEU A 59 -4.37 -15.55 9.14
C LEU A 59 -4.85 -14.11 9.00
N ALA A 60 -6.09 -13.82 9.44
CA ALA A 60 -6.62 -12.46 9.46
C ALA A 60 -5.75 -11.52 10.28
N GLU A 61 -5.40 -11.90 11.51
CA GLU A 61 -4.57 -11.08 12.41
C GLU A 61 -3.18 -10.79 11.81
N ASP A 62 -2.54 -11.78 11.20
CA ASP A 62 -1.20 -11.62 10.60
C ASP A 62 -1.23 -10.64 9.41
N ILE A 63 -2.22 -10.79 8.51
CA ILE A 63 -2.38 -9.88 7.37
C ILE A 63 -2.80 -8.49 7.85
N GLU A 64 -3.73 -8.37 8.79
CA GLU A 64 -4.15 -7.07 9.34
C GLU A 64 -3.01 -6.33 10.04
N LYS A 65 -2.13 -7.04 10.75
CA LYS A 65 -0.89 -6.46 11.30
C LYS A 65 -0.03 -5.88 10.19
N ALA A 66 0.18 -6.62 9.09
CA ALA A 66 0.92 -6.09 7.94
C ALA A 66 0.25 -4.83 7.37
N LEU A 67 -1.06 -4.88 7.13
CA LEU A 67 -1.84 -3.74 6.62
C LEU A 67 -1.76 -2.51 7.54
N SER A 68 -1.70 -2.69 8.86
CA SER A 68 -1.59 -1.59 9.82
C SER A 68 -0.28 -0.78 9.67
N THR A 69 0.77 -1.40 9.12
CA THR A 69 2.09 -0.77 8.94
C THR A 69 2.27 -0.10 7.58
N GLU A 70 1.45 -0.45 6.58
CA GLU A 70 1.56 0.08 5.22
C GLU A 70 1.37 1.60 5.14
N PRO A 71 0.41 2.25 5.84
CA PRO A 71 0.24 3.70 5.78
C PRO A 71 1.48 4.48 6.23
N ALA A 72 2.13 4.06 7.32
CA ALA A 72 3.35 4.70 7.81
C ALA A 72 4.50 4.49 6.82
N THR A 73 4.61 3.29 6.24
CA THR A 73 5.60 2.97 5.20
C THR A 73 5.39 3.80 3.93
N PHE A 74 4.13 4.04 3.54
CA PHE A 74 3.77 4.85 2.39
C PHE A 74 4.15 6.32 2.58
N GLU A 75 3.85 6.92 3.75
CA GLU A 75 4.24 8.29 4.05
C GLU A 75 5.76 8.47 4.16
N TRP A 76 6.46 7.50 4.75
CA TRP A 76 7.92 7.48 4.75
C TRP A 76 8.48 7.46 3.32
N LEU A 77 7.95 6.59 2.46
CA LEU A 77 8.40 6.52 1.05
C LEU A 77 8.12 7.83 0.31
N LYS A 78 6.95 8.44 0.48
CA LYS A 78 6.62 9.74 -0.13
C LYS A 78 7.64 10.82 0.26
N ASN A 79 8.02 10.89 1.54
CA ASN A 79 8.99 11.87 2.03
C ASN A 79 10.41 11.57 1.52
N MET A 80 10.79 10.30 1.43
CA MET A 80 12.06 9.88 0.85
C MET A 80 12.14 10.31 -0.62
N CYS A 81 11.13 9.98 -1.43
CA CYS A 81 11.08 10.39 -2.83
C CYS A 81 11.22 11.90 -2.99
N LYS A 82 10.47 12.69 -2.20
CA LYS A 82 10.55 14.16 -2.24
C LYS A 82 11.93 14.70 -1.92
N THR A 83 12.59 14.13 -0.90
CA THR A 83 13.97 14.48 -0.54
C THR A 83 14.94 14.23 -1.70
N ASN A 84 14.65 13.22 -2.52
CA ASN A 84 15.43 12.85 -3.70
C ASN A 84 14.95 13.51 -5.01
N GLY A 85 13.98 14.44 -4.94
CA GLY A 85 13.51 15.17 -6.12
C GLY A 85 12.60 14.38 -7.01
N GLN A 86 11.99 13.37 -6.43
CA GLN A 86 11.03 12.50 -7.06
C GLN A 86 9.68 12.65 -6.37
N GLU A 87 8.64 12.31 -7.09
CA GLU A 87 7.30 12.13 -6.57
C GLU A 87 6.91 10.67 -6.71
N LEU A 88 6.31 10.11 -5.66
CA LEU A 88 5.68 8.80 -5.74
C LEU A 88 4.35 8.97 -6.50
N SER A 89 4.30 8.52 -7.75
CA SER A 89 3.10 8.65 -8.58
C SER A 89 2.06 7.58 -8.30
N THR A 90 2.51 6.39 -7.91
CA THR A 90 1.65 5.22 -7.74
C THR A 90 2.31 4.24 -6.78
N ARG A 91 1.56 3.69 -5.81
CA ARG A 91 1.99 2.52 -5.02
C ARG A 91 0.84 1.54 -4.88
N TYR A 92 1.14 0.26 -5.05
CA TYR A 92 0.21 -0.81 -4.72
C TYR A 92 0.91 -2.00 -4.08
N VAL A 93 0.14 -2.75 -3.30
CA VAL A 93 0.50 -4.07 -2.78
C VAL A 93 -0.56 -5.05 -3.27
N VAL A 94 -0.14 -6.23 -3.74
CA VAL A 94 -1.05 -7.32 -4.11
C VAL A 94 -0.77 -8.49 -3.18
N TYR A 95 -1.80 -9.01 -2.52
CA TYR A 95 -1.73 -10.25 -1.76
C TYR A 95 -2.40 -11.37 -2.55
N ASP A 96 -1.69 -12.48 -2.71
CA ASP A 96 -2.20 -13.67 -3.37
C ASP A 96 -3.11 -14.50 -2.44
N GLU A 97 -3.57 -15.66 -2.91
CA GLU A 97 -4.45 -16.53 -2.12
C GLU A 97 -3.79 -17.17 -0.89
N ASN A 98 -2.46 -17.12 -0.77
CA ASN A 98 -1.68 -17.67 0.34
C ASN A 98 -1.27 -16.58 1.35
N GLY A 99 -1.57 -15.32 1.05
CA GLY A 99 -1.17 -14.18 1.86
C GLY A 99 0.24 -13.68 1.54
N GLU A 100 0.86 -14.17 0.46
CA GLU A 100 2.13 -13.66 -0.02
C GLU A 100 1.91 -12.33 -0.74
N SER A 101 2.77 -11.34 -0.46
CA SER A 101 2.62 -9.99 -0.98
C SER A 101 3.68 -9.61 -1.99
N VAL A 102 3.26 -8.95 -3.08
CA VAL A 102 4.15 -8.23 -3.99
C VAL A 102 3.77 -6.76 -3.99
N SER A 103 4.74 -5.89 -3.68
CA SER A 103 4.56 -4.44 -3.75
C SER A 103 5.26 -3.86 -4.97
N SER A 104 4.66 -2.83 -5.57
CA SER A 104 5.30 -2.02 -6.61
C SER A 104 5.08 -0.53 -6.37
N SER A 105 6.01 0.28 -6.84
CA SER A 105 5.96 1.74 -6.75
C SER A 105 6.48 2.36 -8.04
N GLU A 106 5.76 3.37 -8.51
CA GLU A 106 6.16 4.18 -9.66
C GLU A 106 6.58 5.56 -9.18
N LEU A 107 7.72 6.00 -9.68
CA LEU A 107 8.34 7.28 -9.32
C LEU A 107 8.36 8.19 -10.55
N ARG A 108 8.11 9.48 -10.34
CA ARG A 108 8.30 10.52 -11.35
C ARG A 108 9.35 11.49 -10.87
N THR A 109 10.33 11.80 -11.71
CA THR A 109 11.30 12.86 -11.40
C THR A 109 10.60 14.22 -11.49
N ILE A 110 10.74 15.03 -10.44
CA ILE A 110 10.27 16.41 -10.45
C ILE A 110 11.38 17.27 -11.05
N SER A 111 11.29 17.58 -12.34
CA SER A 111 12.16 18.60 -12.94
C SER A 111 11.73 19.97 -12.45
N ASN A 112 12.32 20.43 -11.35
CA ASN A 112 12.22 21.81 -10.91
C ASN A 112 13.63 22.41 -10.86
N ASP A 113 13.83 23.60 -11.45
CA ASP A 113 15.10 24.35 -11.38
C ASP A 113 15.58 24.55 -9.92
N ASN A 114 14.65 24.49 -8.95
CA ASN A 114 14.93 24.57 -7.53
C ASN A 114 15.52 23.29 -6.91
N PHE A 115 15.39 22.12 -7.54
CA PHE A 115 15.98 20.88 -7.03
C PHE A 115 17.51 20.92 -7.08
N SER A 116 18.05 21.54 -8.13
CA SER A 116 19.48 21.83 -8.27
C SER A 116 20.04 22.77 -7.18
N LYS A 117 19.19 23.58 -6.51
CA LYS A 117 19.60 24.51 -5.45
C LYS A 117 19.67 23.86 -4.08
N ILE A 118 18.79 22.88 -3.79
CA ILE A 118 18.77 22.16 -2.50
C ILE A 118 20.03 21.30 -2.35
N HIS A 119 20.40 20.51 -3.36
CA HIS A 119 21.65 19.73 -3.32
C HIS A 119 22.91 20.63 -3.23
N LYS A 120 22.92 21.79 -3.88
CA LYS A 120 24.02 22.76 -3.72
C LYS A 120 24.12 23.32 -2.29
N TYR A 121 23.01 23.42 -1.56
CA TYR A 121 23.02 23.91 -0.18
C TYR A 121 23.55 22.84 0.80
N ASP A 122 23.13 21.58 0.65
CA ASP A 122 23.61 20.47 1.49
C ASP A 122 25.09 20.11 1.25
N GLU A 123 25.57 20.16 -0.01
CA GLU A 123 26.99 20.00 -0.30
C GLU A 123 27.85 21.09 0.35
N ASN A 124 27.38 22.34 0.35
CA ASN A 124 28.09 23.46 0.97
C ASN A 124 28.05 23.41 2.51
N ARG A 125 26.94 22.92 3.11
CA ARG A 125 26.84 22.67 4.55
C ARG A 125 27.82 21.58 5.00
N ASN A 126 27.93 20.47 4.26
CA ASN A 126 28.87 19.39 4.57
C ASN A 126 30.35 19.76 4.39
N LYS A 127 30.66 20.73 3.53
CA LYS A 127 32.02 21.30 3.40
C LYS A 127 32.40 22.21 4.58
N ASN A 128 31.42 22.90 5.17
CA ASN A 128 31.66 23.85 6.28
C ASN A 128 31.65 23.20 7.68
N ILE A 129 31.20 21.94 7.81
CA ILE A 129 31.25 21.18 9.07
C ILE A 129 32.57 20.40 9.23
N LYS A 130 33.36 20.26 8.15
CA LYS A 130 34.67 19.59 8.15
C LYS A 130 35.87 20.54 8.29
N LYS A 131 35.68 21.73 8.86
CA LYS A 131 36.76 22.69 9.17
C LYS A 131 36.93 22.86 10.67
#